data_AF-A0A0M9ALH9-F1
#
_entry.id   AF-A0A0M9ALH9-F1
#
_cell.length_a   1.000
_cell.length_b   1.000
_cell.length_c   1.000
_cell.angle_alpha   90.00
_cell.angle_beta   90.00
_cell.angle_gamma   90.00
#
_symmetry.space_group_name_H-M   'P 1'
#
loop_
_entity.id
_entity.type
_entity.pdbx_description
1 polymer ?
#
loop_
_entity_poly.entity_id
_entity_poly.type
_entity_poly.pdbx_seq_one_letter_code
_entity_poly.pdbx_strand_id
1 'polypeptide(L)'
;MELEERGAVGTTGLAAAAVGDVEDGALRRVRYRMDKHLISGGLAYEVDSKGDERIFELTPLGKQFLDEHRDAVESVGVVRELAADAETAAEQAERAAERVDGMLSRIQSVEGTAGAASREISNLKDEIGELQETVRDVKSNVSSVEYKVKSIKSDSKSARSMSLDAVKRSEEVEEEMDELRSEISEARDELTERIADLEERHQKFTEETVKRVRDEQEFADDLELRIAVLEGRVDDVEAATEASLKLPWRS
;
A
#
# COMPACT_ATOMS: atom_id res chain seq x y z
N MET A 1 66.00 -22.79 11.14
CA MET A 1 66.73 -22.06 12.19
C MET A 1 66.20 -22.65 13.50
N GLU A 2 66.87 -23.70 13.95
CA GLU A 2 66.56 -24.46 15.16
C GLU A 2 67.07 -23.68 16.37
N LEU A 3 66.25 -23.57 17.42
CA LEU A 3 66.73 -23.25 18.76
C LEU A 3 66.16 -24.30 19.70
N GLU A 4 67.07 -25.16 20.17
CA GLU A 4 66.87 -26.10 21.25
C GLU A 4 66.55 -25.34 22.55
N GLU A 5 65.33 -25.51 23.08
CA GLU A 5 65.03 -25.17 24.46
C GLU A 5 65.18 -26.43 25.32
N ARG A 6 66.38 -26.57 25.89
CA ARG A 6 66.65 -27.51 26.98
C ARG A 6 66.18 -26.91 28.30
N GLY A 7 65.22 -27.60 28.91
CA GLY A 7 65.30 -27.98 30.32
C GLY A 7 64.67 -27.05 31.34
N ALA A 8 63.44 -27.38 31.73
CA ALA A 8 62.99 -27.25 33.10
C ALA A 8 62.24 -28.53 33.47
N VAL A 9 62.97 -29.48 34.05
CA VAL A 9 62.34 -30.67 34.66
C VAL A 9 61.66 -30.16 35.94
N GLY A 10 60.33 -30.19 35.92
CA GLY A 10 59.46 -29.71 36.99
C GLY A 10 59.81 -30.32 38.34
N THR A 11 59.71 -29.49 39.37
CA THR A 11 59.98 -29.76 40.79
C THR A 11 58.90 -30.63 41.47
N THR A 12 58.09 -31.37 40.71
CA THR A 12 56.90 -32.11 41.18
C THR A 12 57.20 -33.42 41.94
N GLY A 13 58.43 -33.62 42.44
CA GLY A 13 58.85 -34.86 43.09
C GLY A 13 59.07 -34.85 44.60
N LEU A 14 58.79 -33.76 45.34
CA LEU A 14 59.35 -33.59 46.71
C LEU A 14 58.34 -33.27 47.82
N ALA A 15 57.07 -33.65 47.67
CA ALA A 15 56.01 -33.37 48.63
C ALA A 15 55.44 -34.62 49.32
N ALA A 16 56.29 -35.55 49.78
CA ALA A 16 55.80 -36.63 50.64
C ALA A 16 56.81 -37.04 51.72
N ALA A 17 56.30 -37.03 52.96
CA ALA A 17 56.82 -37.64 54.18
C ALA A 17 57.89 -36.87 54.99
N ALA A 18 57.43 -35.93 55.83
CA ALA A 18 58.01 -35.68 57.15
C ALA A 18 57.06 -34.83 58.02
N VAL A 19 55.92 -35.39 58.42
CA VAL A 19 55.17 -34.90 59.59
C VAL A 19 55.21 -36.00 60.63
N GLY A 20 55.75 -35.69 61.80
CA GLY A 20 55.68 -36.50 63.00
C GLY A 20 55.47 -35.55 64.17
N ASP A 21 54.36 -35.74 64.88
CA ASP A 21 53.93 -34.93 66.02
C ASP A 21 54.99 -34.90 67.12
N VAL A 22 55.08 -33.72 67.75
CA VAL A 22 56.02 -33.41 68.82
C VAL A 22 55.35 -33.71 70.16
N GLU A 23 55.74 -34.80 70.82
CA GLU A 23 55.55 -34.98 72.26
C GLU A 23 56.88 -34.79 73.01
N ASP A 24 56.77 -34.14 74.17
CA ASP A 24 57.84 -33.67 75.03
C ASP A 24 58.78 -34.82 75.48
N GLY A 25 60.09 -34.63 75.26
CA GLY A 25 61.13 -35.27 76.09
C GLY A 25 62.10 -36.28 75.44
N ALA A 26 61.96 -36.68 74.16
CA ALA A 26 62.88 -37.66 73.58
C ALA A 26 63.46 -37.22 72.22
N LEU A 27 64.80 -37.18 72.13
CA LEU A 27 65.64 -37.14 70.92
C LEU A 27 65.01 -36.46 69.69
N ARG A 28 65.45 -35.22 69.39
CA ARG A 28 65.14 -34.51 68.15
C ARG A 28 65.63 -35.34 66.93
N ARG A 29 64.79 -36.24 66.42
CA ARG A 29 65.01 -36.94 65.15
C ARG A 29 64.71 -35.97 64.02
N VAL A 30 65.76 -35.33 63.52
CA VAL A 30 65.67 -34.52 62.30
C VAL A 30 65.63 -35.48 61.12
N ARG A 31 64.45 -35.73 60.53
CA ARG A 31 64.32 -36.45 59.25
C ARG A 31 64.78 -35.52 58.13
N TYR A 32 65.95 -35.78 57.56
CA TYR A 32 66.50 -35.03 56.42
C TYR A 32 66.62 -35.97 55.22
N ARG A 33 65.83 -35.75 54.16
CA ARG A 33 66.09 -36.38 52.85
C ARG A 33 67.17 -35.58 52.14
N MET A 34 68.40 -36.06 52.22
CA MET A 34 69.57 -35.49 51.57
C MET A 34 69.70 -36.01 50.14
N ASP A 35 69.13 -35.31 49.16
CA ASP A 35 69.48 -35.64 47.78
C ASP A 35 70.74 -34.90 47.29
N LYS A 36 71.11 -33.69 47.76
CA LYS A 36 72.35 -33.01 47.29
C LYS A 36 73.06 -32.02 48.24
N HIS A 37 72.84 -32.04 49.55
CA HIS A 37 73.60 -31.14 50.46
C HIS A 37 74.33 -31.93 51.55
N LEU A 38 75.66 -31.94 51.46
CA LEU A 38 76.58 -32.53 52.42
C LEU A 38 76.52 -31.73 53.73
N ILE A 39 76.07 -32.36 54.83
CA ILE A 39 76.48 -31.89 56.16
C ILE A 39 78.00 -32.06 56.20
N SER A 40 78.73 -30.98 56.47
CA SER A 40 80.16 -31.03 56.70
C SER A 40 80.44 -32.12 57.74
N GLY A 41 81.29 -33.10 57.41
CA GLY A 41 81.56 -34.29 58.23
C GLY A 41 82.09 -33.99 59.65
N GLY A 42 82.31 -32.71 60.00
CA GLY A 42 82.61 -32.27 61.36
C GLY A 42 81.40 -31.96 62.25
N LEU A 43 80.19 -31.85 61.71
CA LEU A 43 78.99 -31.42 62.46
C LEU A 43 78.07 -32.57 62.87
N ALA A 44 78.04 -33.67 62.10
CA ALA A 44 77.28 -34.85 62.46
C ALA A 44 77.98 -36.10 61.92
N TYR A 45 77.79 -37.23 62.59
CA TYR A 45 78.23 -38.54 62.12
C TYR A 45 77.02 -39.47 62.00
N GLU A 46 77.08 -40.38 61.04
CA GLU A 46 76.05 -41.39 60.81
C GLU A 46 76.15 -42.47 61.89
N VAL A 47 75.04 -42.78 62.55
CA VAL A 47 74.98 -43.75 63.65
C VAL A 47 74.28 -45.03 63.24
N ASP A 48 73.29 -44.93 62.34
CA ASP A 48 72.59 -46.08 61.78
C ASP A 48 72.07 -45.75 60.37
N SER A 49 71.99 -46.76 59.52
CA SER A 49 71.45 -46.65 58.17
C SER A 49 70.57 -47.86 57.88
N LYS A 50 69.27 -47.65 57.69
CA LYS A 50 68.32 -48.72 57.35
C LYS A 50 67.52 -48.31 56.11
N GLY A 51 67.93 -48.87 54.97
CA GLY A 51 67.34 -48.54 53.67
C GLY A 51 67.61 -47.07 53.30
N ASP A 52 66.55 -46.33 52.98
CA ASP A 52 66.63 -44.90 52.64
C ASP A 52 66.64 -43.99 53.88
N GLU A 53 66.49 -44.54 55.08
CA GLU A 53 66.49 -43.77 56.32
C GLU A 53 67.89 -43.84 56.96
N ARG A 54 68.52 -42.68 57.09
CA ARG A 54 69.83 -42.51 57.72
C ARG A 54 69.68 -41.70 59.00
N ILE A 55 70.24 -42.20 60.09
CA ILE A 55 70.19 -41.58 61.41
C ILE A 55 71.56 -40.98 61.69
N PHE A 56 71.59 -39.68 61.92
CA PHE A 56 72.81 -38.95 62.24
C PHE A 56 72.75 -38.44 63.69
N GLU A 57 73.87 -38.55 64.41
CA GLU A 57 74.07 -37.88 65.69
C GLU A 57 74.96 -36.65 65.49
N LEU A 58 74.58 -35.57 66.16
CA LEU A 58 75.33 -34.33 66.13
C LEU A 58 76.59 -34.45 66.98
N THR A 59 77.73 -34.07 66.42
CA THR A 59 78.96 -33.86 67.19
C THR A 59 78.75 -32.68 68.16
N PRO A 60 79.57 -32.53 69.22
CA PRO A 60 79.51 -31.33 70.07
C PRO A 60 79.62 -30.02 69.28
N LEU A 61 80.44 -30.02 68.22
CA LEU A 61 80.60 -28.90 67.29
C LEU A 61 79.33 -28.65 66.47
N GLY A 62 78.64 -29.71 66.04
CA GLY A 62 77.35 -29.61 65.34
C GLY A 62 76.21 -29.13 66.23
N LYS A 63 76.20 -29.51 67.51
CA LYS A 63 75.25 -28.98 68.49
C LYS A 63 75.49 -27.48 68.70
N GLN A 64 76.74 -27.07 68.93
CA GLN A 64 77.11 -25.66 69.06
C GLN A 64 76.75 -24.86 67.80
N PHE A 65 77.02 -25.39 66.61
CA PHE A 65 76.65 -24.75 65.34
C PHE A 65 75.14 -24.58 65.20
N LEU A 66 74.35 -25.61 65.54
CA LEU A 66 72.88 -25.50 65.51
C LEU A 66 72.34 -24.54 66.57
N ASP A 67 72.99 -24.41 67.72
CA ASP A 67 72.60 -23.45 68.76
C ASP A 67 72.98 -22.00 68.38
N GLU A 68 74.17 -21.79 67.80
CA GLU A 68 74.64 -20.48 67.30
C GLU A 68 73.86 -20.01 66.07
N HIS A 69 73.38 -20.93 65.24
CA HIS A 69 72.60 -20.65 64.04
C HIS A 69 71.14 -21.10 64.13
N ARG A 70 70.63 -21.25 65.36
CA ARG A 70 69.28 -21.73 65.63
C ARG A 70 68.23 -20.90 64.89
N ASP A 71 68.37 -19.58 64.94
CA ASP A 71 67.48 -18.63 64.26
C ASP A 71 67.49 -18.83 62.74
N ALA A 72 68.67 -19.13 62.16
CA ALA A 72 68.79 -19.41 60.73
C ALA A 72 68.12 -20.74 60.35
N VAL A 73 68.25 -21.78 61.17
CA VAL A 73 67.62 -23.09 60.92
C VAL A 73 66.10 -23.03 61.10
N GLU A 74 65.62 -22.35 62.14
CA GLU A 74 64.19 -22.10 62.35
C GLU A 74 63.60 -21.22 61.23
N SER A 75 64.37 -20.27 60.67
CA SER A 75 63.94 -19.46 59.52
C SER A 75 63.74 -20.24 58.23
N VAL A 76 64.39 -21.40 58.04
CA VAL A 76 64.21 -22.24 56.83
C VAL A 76 62.77 -22.76 56.74
N GLY A 77 62.12 -23.07 57.87
CA GLY A 77 60.71 -23.47 57.91
C GLY A 77 59.79 -22.35 57.43
N VAL A 78 60.01 -21.13 57.93
CA VAL A 78 59.27 -19.92 57.54
C VAL A 78 59.47 -19.60 56.06
N VAL A 79 60.71 -19.71 55.55
CA VAL A 79 61.01 -19.49 54.12
C VAL A 79 60.30 -20.51 53.23
N ARG A 80 60.14 -21.76 53.69
CA ARG A 80 59.45 -22.81 52.93
C ARG A 80 57.94 -22.62 52.90
N GLU A 81 57.35 -22.22 54.03
CA GLU A 81 55.93 -21.85 54.10
C GLU A 81 55.65 -20.63 53.22
N LEU A 82 56.49 -19.60 53.30
CA LEU A 82 56.40 -18.42 52.44
C LEU A 82 56.56 -18.77 50.95
N ALA A 83 57.41 -19.74 50.60
CA ALA A 83 57.55 -20.22 49.22
C ALA A 83 56.29 -20.96 48.73
N ALA A 84 55.66 -21.77 49.58
CA ALA A 84 54.41 -22.46 49.25
C ALA A 84 53.23 -21.46 49.13
N ASP A 85 53.19 -20.44 49.99
CA ASP A 85 52.23 -19.35 49.89
C ASP A 85 52.45 -18.52 48.63
N ALA A 86 53.71 -18.25 48.26
CA ALA A 86 54.05 -17.54 47.02
C ALA A 86 53.66 -18.34 45.77
N GLU A 87 53.86 -19.66 45.77
CA GLU A 87 53.42 -20.56 44.70
C GLU A 87 51.88 -20.55 44.57
N THR A 88 51.18 -20.66 45.70
CA THR A 88 49.71 -20.59 45.74
C THR A 88 49.19 -19.23 45.24
N ALA A 89 49.84 -18.14 45.66
CA ALA A 89 49.51 -16.79 45.21
C ALA A 89 49.77 -16.60 43.71
N ALA A 90 50.86 -17.17 43.18
CA ALA A 90 51.16 -17.14 41.75
C ALA A 90 50.10 -17.87 40.93
N GLU A 91 49.68 -19.07 41.34
CA GLU A 91 48.61 -19.80 40.65
C GLU A 91 47.27 -19.05 40.72
N GLN A 92 46.97 -18.40 41.85
CA GLN A 92 45.76 -17.58 41.97
C GLN A 92 45.82 -16.36 41.05
N ALA A 93 46.98 -15.73 40.92
CA ALA A 93 47.19 -14.61 40.01
C ALA A 93 47.02 -15.04 38.54
N GLU A 94 47.54 -16.21 38.16
CA GLU A 94 47.37 -16.76 36.81
C GLU A 94 45.89 -17.04 36.49
N ARG A 95 45.17 -17.72 37.39
CA ARG A 95 43.72 -17.94 37.24
C ARG A 95 42.92 -16.64 37.18
N ALA A 96 43.35 -15.61 37.92
CA ALA A 96 42.73 -14.29 37.86
C ALA A 96 42.97 -13.62 36.50
N ALA A 97 44.19 -13.72 35.96
CA ALA A 97 44.53 -13.19 34.64
C ALA A 97 43.69 -13.84 33.53
N GLU A 98 43.57 -15.18 33.52
CA GLU A 98 42.73 -15.90 32.56
C GLU A 98 41.26 -15.47 32.62
N ARG A 99 40.72 -15.26 33.82
CA ARG A 99 39.35 -14.75 34.01
C ARG A 99 39.20 -13.35 33.45
N VAL A 100 40.18 -12.48 33.67
CA VAL A 100 40.17 -11.11 33.14
C VAL A 100 40.19 -11.13 31.61
N ASP A 101 41.03 -11.95 30.98
CA ASP A 101 41.06 -12.10 29.51
C ASP A 101 39.73 -12.64 28.96
N GLY A 102 39.13 -13.62 29.65
CA GLY A 102 37.80 -14.12 29.32
C GLY A 102 36.71 -13.05 29.46
N MET A 103 36.80 -12.20 30.49
CA MET A 103 35.87 -11.08 30.68
C MET A 103 36.04 -10.02 29.60
N LEU A 104 37.27 -9.66 29.23
CA LEU A 104 37.55 -8.70 28.16
C LEU A 104 36.98 -9.16 26.82
N SER A 105 37.17 -10.44 26.49
CA SER A 105 36.60 -11.04 25.27
C SER A 105 35.07 -10.95 25.24
N ARG A 106 34.42 -11.20 26.39
CA ARG A 106 32.95 -11.07 26.52
C ARG A 106 32.49 -9.62 26.42
N ILE A 107 33.22 -8.68 27.00
CA ILE A 107 32.91 -7.24 26.90
C ILE A 107 32.96 -6.79 25.44
N GLN A 108 34.02 -7.14 24.70
CA GLN A 108 34.14 -6.81 23.28
C GLN A 108 32.98 -7.39 22.44
N SER A 109 32.55 -8.62 22.74
CA SER A 109 31.39 -9.24 22.10
C SER A 109 30.08 -8.51 22.41
N VAL A 110 29.88 -8.09 23.67
CA VAL A 110 28.72 -7.30 24.08
C VAL A 110 28.73 -5.92 23.40
N GLU A 111 29.88 -5.25 23.32
CA GLU A 111 30.01 -3.98 22.60
C GLU A 111 29.68 -4.12 21.11
N GLY A 112 30.12 -5.21 20.49
CA GLY A 112 29.79 -5.52 19.09
C GLY A 112 28.29 -5.71 18.87
N THR A 113 27.63 -6.50 19.73
CA THR A 113 26.19 -6.76 19.64
C THR A 113 25.36 -5.51 19.96
N ALA A 114 25.77 -4.71 20.96
CA ALA A 114 25.13 -3.44 21.28
C ALA A 114 25.25 -2.41 20.14
N GLY A 115 26.41 -2.37 19.47
CA GLY A 115 26.63 -1.54 18.30
C GLY A 115 25.77 -1.95 17.11
N ALA A 116 25.62 -3.25 16.85
CA ALA A 116 24.73 -3.76 15.81
C ALA A 116 23.26 -3.41 16.10
N ALA A 117 22.79 -3.67 17.33
CA ALA A 117 21.43 -3.34 17.76
C ALA A 117 21.14 -1.83 17.65
N SER A 118 22.11 -0.98 17.98
CA SER A 118 21.95 0.48 17.85
C SER A 118 21.74 0.92 16.40
N ARG A 119 22.42 0.28 15.44
CA ARG A 119 22.23 0.56 14.01
C ARG A 119 20.87 0.07 13.52
N GLU A 120 20.44 -1.12 13.93
CA GLU A 120 19.11 -1.63 13.60
C GLU A 120 18.00 -0.72 14.13
N ILE A 121 18.11 -0.24 15.38
CA ILE A 121 17.16 0.71 15.97
C ILE A 121 17.12 2.01 15.15
N SER A 122 18.27 2.51 14.67
CA SER A 122 18.30 3.70 13.82
C SER A 122 17.57 3.47 12.51
N ASN A 123 17.85 2.34 11.83
CA ASN A 123 17.19 2.01 10.57
C ASN A 123 15.68 1.86 10.73
N LEU A 124 15.23 1.15 11.77
CA LEU A 124 13.81 1.00 12.09
C LEU A 124 13.13 2.35 12.35
N LYS A 125 13.84 3.29 13.00
CA LYS A 125 13.32 4.63 13.24
C LYS A 125 13.11 5.39 11.93
N ASP A 126 14.03 5.26 10.98
CA ASP A 126 13.94 5.89 9.67
C ASP A 126 12.78 5.28 8.86
N GLU A 127 12.67 3.95 8.82
CA GLU A 127 11.55 3.23 8.17
C GLU A 127 10.18 3.62 8.76
N ILE A 128 10.09 3.76 10.10
CA ILE A 128 8.88 4.25 10.75
C ILE A 128 8.55 5.68 10.31
N GLY A 129 9.56 6.53 10.11
CA GLY A 129 9.39 7.89 9.59
C GLY A 129 8.77 7.90 8.19
N GLU A 130 9.31 7.09 7.28
CA GLU A 130 8.82 6.96 5.90
C GLU A 130 7.39 6.39 5.85
N LEU A 131 7.09 5.39 6.69
CA LEU A 131 5.74 4.85 6.81
C LEU A 131 4.74 5.90 7.33
N GLN A 132 5.15 6.73 8.29
CA GLN A 132 4.28 7.81 8.78
C GLN A 132 3.99 8.85 7.69
N GLU A 133 4.95 9.19 6.85
CA GLU A 133 4.75 10.08 5.71
C GLU A 133 3.78 9.46 4.69
N THR A 134 4.02 8.21 4.31
CA THR A 134 3.13 7.45 3.41
C THR A 134 1.69 7.40 3.94
N VAL A 135 1.50 7.17 5.24
CA VAL A 135 0.17 7.16 5.86
C VAL A 135 -0.51 8.54 5.79
N ARG A 136 0.25 9.63 5.96
CA ARG A 136 -0.31 10.99 5.81
C ARG A 136 -0.77 11.25 4.38
N ASP A 137 0.01 10.84 3.39
CA ASP A 137 -0.33 10.99 1.98
C ASP A 137 -1.56 10.17 1.59
N VAL A 138 -1.61 8.91 2.02
CA VAL A 138 -2.79 8.05 1.82
C VAL A 138 -4.02 8.69 2.44
N LYS A 139 -3.92 9.22 3.68
CA LYS A 139 -5.04 9.89 4.34
C LYS A 139 -5.53 11.12 3.54
N SER A 140 -4.60 11.93 3.04
CA SER A 140 -4.92 13.09 2.19
C SER A 140 -5.64 12.67 0.91
N ASN A 141 -5.14 11.63 0.23
CA ASN A 141 -5.73 11.09 -0.98
C ASN A 141 -7.14 10.54 -0.73
N VAL A 142 -7.34 9.79 0.36
CA VAL A 142 -8.65 9.28 0.76
C VAL A 142 -9.65 10.43 0.97
N SER A 143 -9.27 11.48 1.70
CA SER A 143 -10.14 12.65 1.87
C SER A 143 -10.48 13.32 0.54
N SER A 144 -9.52 13.46 -0.38
CA SER A 144 -9.76 13.99 -1.73
C SER A 144 -10.76 13.14 -2.53
N VAL A 145 -10.62 11.82 -2.47
CA VAL A 145 -11.56 10.88 -3.11
C VAL A 145 -12.95 11.00 -2.50
N GLU A 146 -13.09 11.09 -1.18
CA GLU A 146 -14.39 11.28 -0.52
C GLU A 146 -15.11 12.55 -1.00
N TYR A 147 -14.39 13.67 -1.17
CA TYR A 147 -14.95 14.90 -1.73
C TYR A 147 -15.44 14.70 -3.16
N LYS A 148 -14.63 14.06 -4.02
CA LYS A 148 -15.02 13.77 -5.41
C LYS A 148 -16.26 12.87 -5.47
N VAL A 149 -16.33 11.84 -4.64
CA VAL A 149 -17.50 10.94 -4.56
C VAL A 149 -18.76 11.71 -4.14
N LYS A 150 -18.66 12.62 -3.16
CA LYS A 150 -19.78 13.48 -2.76
C LYS A 150 -20.24 14.39 -3.89
N SER A 151 -19.32 14.99 -4.65
CA SER A 151 -19.64 15.81 -5.82
C SER A 151 -20.37 14.99 -6.89
N ILE A 152 -19.81 13.85 -7.29
CA ILE A 152 -20.41 12.96 -8.29
C ILE A 152 -21.83 12.53 -7.87
N LYS A 153 -22.04 12.25 -6.58
CA LYS A 153 -23.36 11.90 -6.07
C LYS A 153 -24.36 13.05 -6.18
N SER A 154 -23.91 14.29 -5.98
CA SER A 154 -24.74 15.49 -6.17
C SER A 154 -25.09 15.67 -7.64
N ASP A 155 -24.09 15.61 -8.52
CA ASP A 155 -24.25 15.80 -9.96
C ASP A 155 -25.16 14.72 -10.56
N SER A 156 -25.01 13.46 -10.12
CA SER A 156 -25.87 12.35 -10.53
C SER A 156 -27.35 12.57 -10.14
N LYS A 157 -27.61 13.13 -8.95
CA LYS A 157 -28.98 13.47 -8.54
C LYS A 157 -29.56 14.59 -9.42
N SER A 158 -28.76 15.62 -9.70
CA SER A 158 -29.19 16.73 -10.56
C SER A 158 -29.49 16.25 -11.98
N ALA A 159 -28.59 15.46 -12.58
CA ALA A 159 -28.79 14.87 -13.89
C ALA A 159 -30.04 13.98 -13.95
N ARG A 160 -30.31 13.19 -12.89
CA ARG A 160 -31.52 12.38 -12.80
C ARG A 160 -32.79 13.23 -12.74
N SER A 161 -32.78 14.35 -12.01
CA SER A 161 -33.91 15.29 -11.98
C SER A 161 -34.17 15.88 -13.36
N MET A 162 -33.12 16.39 -14.01
CA MET A 162 -33.22 16.96 -15.36
C MET A 162 -33.74 15.93 -16.37
N SER A 163 -33.32 14.67 -16.25
CA SER A 163 -33.82 13.59 -17.11
C SER A 163 -35.31 13.32 -16.89
N LEU A 164 -35.81 13.36 -15.65
CA LEU A 164 -37.23 13.18 -15.38
C LEU A 164 -38.06 14.34 -15.91
N ASP A 165 -37.57 15.57 -15.77
CA ASP A 165 -38.25 16.76 -16.29
C ASP A 165 -38.28 16.75 -17.83
N ALA A 166 -37.21 16.28 -18.47
CA ALA A 166 -37.16 16.12 -19.91
C ALA A 166 -38.15 15.05 -20.43
N VAL A 167 -38.31 13.94 -19.70
CA VAL A 167 -39.31 12.91 -20.04
C VAL A 167 -40.71 13.48 -19.96
N LYS A 168 -41.07 14.17 -18.88
CA LYS A 168 -42.40 14.80 -18.75
C LYS A 168 -42.70 15.79 -19.88
N ARG A 169 -41.72 16.64 -20.21
CA ARG A 169 -41.86 17.58 -21.35
C ARG A 169 -42.05 16.86 -22.68
N SER A 170 -41.43 15.69 -22.85
CA SER A 170 -41.62 14.89 -24.05
C SER A 170 -43.03 14.30 -24.12
N GLU A 171 -43.56 13.83 -22.99
CA GLU A 171 -44.94 13.33 -22.89
C GLU A 171 -45.95 14.45 -23.19
N GLU A 172 -45.75 15.64 -22.61
CA GLU A 172 -46.58 16.83 -22.88
C GLU A 172 -46.58 17.21 -24.37
N VAL A 173 -45.41 17.20 -25.02
CA VAL A 173 -45.29 17.50 -26.46
C VAL A 173 -45.96 16.42 -27.32
N GLU A 174 -45.90 15.15 -26.90
CA GLU A 174 -46.56 14.06 -27.62
C GLU A 174 -48.09 14.21 -27.55
N GLU A 175 -48.63 14.56 -26.38
CA GLU A 175 -50.06 14.86 -26.21
C GLU A 175 -50.50 16.06 -27.07
N GLU A 176 -49.74 17.17 -27.06
CA GLU A 176 -50.04 18.34 -27.92
C GLU A 176 -49.98 17.99 -29.42
N MET A 177 -49.05 17.12 -29.83
CA MET A 177 -48.96 16.66 -31.21
C MET A 177 -50.15 15.81 -31.64
N ASP A 178 -50.66 14.96 -30.75
CA ASP A 178 -51.84 14.14 -31.03
C ASP A 178 -53.11 15.00 -31.12
N GLU A 179 -53.25 16.01 -30.26
CA GLU A 179 -54.34 16.98 -30.34
C GLU A 179 -54.31 17.76 -31.67
N LEU A 180 -53.16 18.32 -32.04
CA LEU A 180 -52.99 19.01 -33.32
C LEU A 180 -53.27 18.11 -34.52
N ARG A 181 -52.90 16.82 -34.47
CA ARG A 181 -53.23 15.86 -35.53
C ARG A 181 -54.73 15.64 -35.66
N SER A 182 -55.45 15.59 -34.54
CA SER A 182 -56.91 15.50 -34.54
C SER A 182 -57.53 16.74 -35.17
N GLU A 183 -57.12 17.94 -34.72
CA GLU A 183 -57.61 19.22 -35.26
C GLU A 183 -57.36 19.35 -36.76
N ILE A 184 -56.17 18.96 -37.23
CA ILE A 184 -55.84 18.96 -38.67
C ILE A 184 -56.74 17.98 -39.45
N SER A 185 -57.02 16.81 -38.88
CA SER A 185 -57.91 15.84 -39.53
C SER A 185 -59.33 16.38 -39.66
N GLU A 186 -59.86 16.96 -38.58
CA GLU A 186 -61.19 17.57 -38.56
C GLU A 186 -61.29 18.73 -39.56
N ALA A 187 -60.31 19.64 -39.56
CA ALA A 187 -60.26 20.75 -40.50
C ALA A 187 -60.16 20.28 -41.96
N ARG A 188 -59.43 19.19 -42.22
CA ARG A 188 -59.32 18.59 -43.55
C ARG A 188 -60.67 18.02 -44.00
N ASP A 189 -61.38 17.33 -43.13
CA ASP A 189 -62.68 16.73 -43.44
C ASP A 189 -63.72 17.82 -43.72
N GLU A 190 -63.76 18.88 -42.90
CA GLU A 190 -64.63 20.05 -43.14
C GLU A 190 -64.32 20.74 -44.47
N LEU A 191 -63.02 20.92 -44.79
CA LEU A 191 -62.63 21.51 -46.07
C LEU A 191 -63.06 20.64 -47.26
N THR A 192 -62.95 19.31 -47.12
CA THR A 192 -63.36 18.36 -48.15
C THR A 192 -64.87 18.43 -48.40
N GLU A 193 -65.67 18.51 -47.33
CA GLU A 193 -67.12 18.68 -47.42
C GLU A 193 -67.49 20.01 -48.10
N ARG A 194 -66.84 21.12 -47.70
CA ARG A 194 -67.07 22.44 -48.30
C ARG A 194 -66.70 22.48 -49.79
N ILE A 195 -65.64 21.79 -50.20
CA ILE A 195 -65.26 21.69 -51.62
C ILE A 195 -66.36 20.94 -52.39
N ALA A 196 -66.85 19.81 -51.87
CA ALA A 196 -67.93 19.06 -52.51
C ALA A 196 -69.23 19.89 -52.65
N ASP A 197 -69.63 20.61 -51.60
CA ASP A 197 -70.78 21.52 -51.65
C ASP A 197 -70.60 22.66 -52.67
N LEU A 198 -69.40 23.23 -52.75
CA LEU A 198 -69.07 24.25 -53.75
C LEU A 198 -69.15 23.69 -55.17
N GLU A 199 -68.62 22.49 -55.41
CA GLU A 199 -68.69 21.81 -56.71
C GLU A 199 -70.13 21.56 -57.13
N GLU A 200 -70.99 21.09 -56.21
CA GLU A 200 -72.42 20.89 -56.49
C GLU A 200 -73.13 22.21 -56.84
N ARG A 201 -72.89 23.27 -56.05
CA ARG A 201 -73.45 24.60 -56.33
C ARG A 201 -72.96 25.17 -57.66
N HIS A 202 -71.69 24.98 -58.00
CA HIS A 202 -71.13 25.41 -59.28
C HIS A 202 -71.75 24.63 -60.45
N GLN A 203 -71.94 23.32 -60.32
CA GLN A 203 -72.59 22.49 -61.33
C GLN A 203 -74.03 22.97 -61.57
N LYS A 204 -74.80 23.15 -60.50
CA LYS A 204 -76.19 23.65 -60.59
C LYS A 204 -76.28 25.03 -61.23
N PHE A 205 -75.42 25.97 -60.81
CA PHE A 205 -75.37 27.31 -61.39
C PHE A 205 -75.06 27.27 -62.90
N THR A 206 -74.16 26.38 -63.31
CA THR A 206 -73.78 26.19 -64.71
C THR A 206 -74.96 25.62 -65.51
N GLU A 207 -75.63 24.59 -65.00
CA GLU A 207 -76.81 24.00 -65.63
C GLU A 207 -77.96 25.01 -65.79
N GLU A 208 -78.25 25.79 -64.73
CA GLU A 208 -79.26 26.85 -64.76
C GLU A 208 -78.90 27.95 -65.78
N THR A 209 -77.63 28.35 -65.83
CA THR A 209 -77.16 29.37 -66.76
C THR A 209 -77.25 28.89 -68.20
N VAL A 210 -76.81 27.65 -68.49
CA VAL A 210 -76.91 27.05 -69.82
C VAL A 210 -78.37 26.93 -70.26
N LYS A 211 -79.26 26.48 -69.36
CA LYS A 211 -80.69 26.40 -69.65
C LYS A 211 -81.28 27.77 -69.98
N ARG A 212 -81.00 28.80 -69.17
CA ARG A 212 -81.49 30.16 -69.42
C ARG A 212 -81.00 30.69 -70.77
N VAL A 213 -79.71 30.52 -71.08
CA VAL A 213 -79.15 30.95 -72.38
C VAL A 213 -79.84 30.24 -73.53
N ARG A 214 -80.13 28.94 -73.40
CA ARG A 214 -80.87 28.17 -74.40
C ARG A 214 -82.29 28.70 -74.58
N ASP A 215 -83.02 28.91 -73.49
CA ASP A 215 -84.39 29.41 -73.52
C ASP A 215 -84.44 30.82 -74.15
N GLU A 216 -83.47 31.68 -73.83
CA GLU A 216 -83.31 33.01 -74.44
C GLU A 216 -83.00 32.93 -75.94
N GLN A 217 -82.18 31.96 -76.37
CA GLN A 217 -81.86 31.73 -77.78
C GLN A 217 -83.07 31.21 -78.56
N GLU A 218 -83.81 30.23 -78.03
CA GLU A 218 -85.05 29.73 -78.65
C GLU A 218 -86.11 30.84 -78.78
N PHE A 219 -86.21 31.73 -77.78
CA PHE A 219 -87.07 32.91 -77.86
C PHE A 219 -86.61 33.92 -78.93
N ALA A 220 -85.29 34.15 -79.06
CA ALA A 220 -84.74 35.00 -80.10
C ALA A 220 -85.03 34.44 -81.51
N ASP A 221 -84.85 33.13 -81.70
CA ASP A 221 -85.15 32.45 -82.96
C ASP A 221 -86.65 32.57 -83.34
N ASP A 222 -87.58 32.45 -82.38
CA ASP A 222 -89.02 32.69 -82.61
C ASP A 222 -89.32 34.13 -83.04
N LEU A 223 -88.68 35.11 -82.39
CA LEU A 223 -88.82 36.52 -82.75
C LEU A 223 -88.31 36.79 -84.18
N GLU A 224 -87.16 36.22 -84.56
CA GLU A 224 -86.63 36.34 -85.93
C GLU A 224 -87.60 35.78 -86.96
N LEU A 225 -88.18 34.60 -86.73
CA LEU A 225 -89.20 34.01 -87.61
C LEU A 225 -90.42 34.91 -87.75
N ARG A 226 -90.91 35.47 -86.64
CA ARG A 226 -92.08 36.37 -86.65
C ARG A 226 -91.79 37.68 -87.35
N ILE A 227 -90.59 38.23 -87.20
CA ILE A 227 -90.14 39.42 -87.94
C ILE A 227 -90.13 39.12 -89.44
N ALA A 228 -89.51 38.01 -89.87
CA ALA A 228 -89.49 37.62 -91.29
C ALA A 228 -90.89 37.46 -91.89
N VAL A 229 -91.84 36.89 -91.13
CA VAL A 229 -93.26 36.81 -91.57
C VAL A 229 -93.91 38.19 -91.66
N LEU A 230 -93.64 39.08 -90.72
CA LEU A 230 -94.17 40.45 -90.75
C LEU A 230 -93.58 41.26 -91.90
N GLU A 231 -92.27 41.14 -92.16
CA GLU A 231 -91.59 41.76 -93.30
C GLU A 231 -92.25 41.31 -94.61
N GLY A 232 -92.45 40.00 -94.83
CA GLY A 232 -93.15 39.51 -96.02
C GLY A 232 -94.59 40.03 -96.15
N ARG A 233 -95.32 40.17 -95.04
CA ARG A 233 -96.67 40.77 -95.06
C ARG A 233 -96.66 42.26 -95.36
N VAL A 234 -95.63 42.99 -94.94
CA VAL A 234 -95.44 44.40 -95.28
C VAL A 234 -95.17 44.52 -96.77
N ASP A 235 -94.28 43.70 -97.32
CA ASP A 235 -94.00 43.63 -98.76
C ASP A 235 -95.29 43.37 -99.57
N ASP A 236 -96.13 42.44 -99.13
CA ASP A 236 -97.43 42.15 -99.77
C ASP A 236 -98.38 43.38 -99.75
N VAL A 237 -98.43 44.10 -98.64
CA VAL A 237 -99.26 45.32 -98.50
C VAL A 237 -98.72 46.45 -99.36
N GLU A 238 -97.40 46.63 -99.41
CA GLU A 238 -96.73 47.59 -100.30
C GLU A 238 -97.03 47.28 -101.77
N ALA A 239 -96.93 46.01 -102.18
CA ALA A 239 -97.28 45.58 -103.53
C ALA A 239 -98.77 45.80 -103.86
N ALA A 240 -99.68 45.51 -102.92
CA ALA A 240 -101.11 45.73 -103.08
C ALA A 240 -101.49 47.22 -103.17
N THR A 241 -100.83 48.09 -102.39
CA THR A 241 -101.03 49.55 -102.46
C THR A 241 -100.48 50.12 -103.77
N GLU A 242 -99.31 49.68 -104.22
CA GLU A 242 -98.80 50.02 -105.56
C GLU A 242 -99.74 49.57 -106.68
N ALA A 243 -100.33 48.38 -106.57
CA ALA A 243 -101.29 47.87 -107.55
C ALA A 243 -102.61 48.68 -107.55
N SER A 244 -103.11 49.08 -106.38
CA SER A 244 -104.28 49.98 -106.26
C SER A 244 -104.02 51.37 -106.84
N LEU A 245 -102.82 51.92 -106.66
CA LEU A 245 -102.40 53.19 -107.27
C LEU A 245 -102.33 53.13 -108.80
N LYS A 246 -102.15 51.93 -109.39
CA LYS A 246 -102.07 51.70 -110.84
C LYS A 246 -103.42 51.40 -111.52
N LEU A 247 -104.52 51.24 -110.77
CA LEU A 247 -105.85 51.04 -111.36
C LEU A 247 -106.45 52.36 -111.89
N PRO A 248 -107.02 52.39 -113.12
CA PRO A 248 -107.62 53.59 -113.68
C PRO A 248 -108.95 53.86 -112.98
N TRP A 249 -109.07 55.03 -112.34
CA TRP A 249 -110.36 55.57 -111.91
C TRP A 249 -111.26 55.74 -113.15
N ARG A 250 -112.12 54.76 -113.44
CA ARG A 250 -113.19 54.88 -114.44
C ARG A 250 -114.53 55.02 -113.73
N SER A 251 -115.04 56.24 -113.80
CA SER A 251 -116.47 56.61 -113.78
C SER A 251 -117.29 55.83 -114.80
#